data_AF-A0A409V8Q1-F1
#
_entry.id   AF-A0A409V8Q1-F1
#
_cell.length_a   1.000
_cell.length_b   1.000
_cell.length_c   1.000
_cell.angle_alpha   90.00
_cell.angle_beta   90.00
_cell.angle_gamma   90.00
#
_symmetry.space_group_name_H-M   'P 1'
#
loop_
_entity.id
_entity.type
_entity.pdbx_description
1 polymer ?
#
loop_
_entity_poly.entity_id
_entity_poly.type
_entity_poly.pdbx_seq_one_letter_code
_entity_poly.pdbx_strand_id
1 'polypeptide(L)'
;MLCLHVYLFTLLSFAFAIPITISDPQPSNSSLTINPLTTETIATSTSTSSIASLQPLFEGNKQFMSKTRLEAERDAQQDSSYMFMGCLDNRLSPHTIFSAPPATLVTHNNLGNQYDDDDTNADSAITYAIEMANVDHIVVLGHYGCKSVETAITQSDDASDQVKAWVKPIRQLYKDSKRQEIVKLRDSRMPQRGHPNGITAAPPASDPGFRALVEENVKMSVKALKDDSILDWAYSRKKKHDNKIQPDVFVHGFVYDDMTGEVYDLHVSFGPPGKPIPHIPFSALAAAKNFHRDSNRPGINKGKTWNFS
;
A
#
# COMPACT_ATOMS: atom_id res chain seq x y z
N MET A 1 1.41 42.36 -61.07
CA MET A 1 2.01 43.10 -59.95
C MET A 1 1.79 42.25 -58.70
N LEU A 2 2.79 41.45 -58.30
CA LEU A 2 3.62 41.60 -57.08
C LEU A 2 2.78 41.50 -55.78
N CYS A 3 3.11 40.73 -54.73
CA CYS A 3 4.30 40.00 -54.27
C CYS A 3 3.80 39.01 -53.17
N LEU A 4 4.18 37.73 -53.16
CA LEU A 4 5.27 37.15 -52.35
C LEU A 4 5.19 37.42 -50.83
N HIS A 5 4.98 36.38 -50.00
CA HIS A 5 6.00 35.86 -49.05
C HIS A 5 5.52 34.58 -48.34
N VAL A 6 6.39 33.57 -48.46
CA VAL A 6 6.39 32.23 -47.86
C VAL A 6 7.08 32.31 -46.49
N TYR A 7 6.59 31.59 -45.46
CA TYR A 7 7.47 31.04 -44.42
C TYR A 7 6.94 29.69 -43.92
N LEU A 8 7.61 28.63 -44.37
CA LEU A 8 7.54 27.27 -43.87
C LEU A 8 8.77 27.08 -42.97
N PHE A 9 8.57 26.91 -41.65
CA PHE A 9 9.67 26.61 -40.73
C PHE A 9 9.76 25.10 -40.52
N THR A 10 10.66 24.45 -41.27
CA THR A 10 11.15 23.10 -40.99
C THR A 10 12.37 23.19 -40.07
N LEU A 11 12.24 22.70 -38.83
CA LEU A 11 13.38 22.48 -37.94
C LEU A 11 14.07 21.16 -38.31
N LEU A 12 15.18 21.24 -39.06
CA LEU A 12 16.17 20.17 -39.15
C LEU A 12 17.09 20.27 -37.92
N SER A 13 16.97 19.36 -36.96
CA SER A 13 17.99 19.17 -35.93
C SER A 13 19.08 18.24 -36.46
N PHE A 14 20.25 18.83 -36.79
CA PHE A 14 21.48 18.08 -37.03
C PHE A 14 22.04 17.62 -35.68
N ALA A 15 21.98 16.32 -35.39
CA ALA A 15 22.72 15.70 -34.30
C ALA A 15 24.15 15.42 -34.77
N PHE A 16 25.11 16.24 -34.32
CA PHE A 16 26.53 15.90 -34.40
C PHE A 16 26.87 14.94 -33.24
N ALA A 17 27.08 13.66 -33.56
CA ALA A 17 27.64 12.70 -32.63
C ALA A 17 29.15 12.94 -32.48
N ILE A 18 29.59 13.36 -31.31
CA ILE A 18 31.02 13.33 -30.92
C ILE A 18 31.26 11.99 -30.21
N PRO A 19 32.15 11.12 -30.68
CA PRO A 19 32.49 9.92 -29.95
C PRO A 19 33.37 10.28 -28.74
N ILE A 20 32.84 10.11 -27.54
CA ILE A 20 33.61 10.12 -26.30
C ILE A 20 34.23 8.73 -26.15
N THR A 21 35.53 8.61 -26.42
CA THR A 21 36.30 7.41 -26.08
C THR A 21 36.60 7.42 -24.58
N ILE A 22 35.88 6.58 -23.82
CA ILE A 22 36.23 6.29 -22.43
C ILE A 22 37.27 5.17 -22.47
N SER A 23 38.48 5.45 -22.03
CA SER A 23 39.53 4.44 -21.84
C SER A 23 39.24 3.61 -20.59
N ASP A 24 39.09 2.29 -20.77
CA ASP A 24 38.96 1.32 -19.68
C ASP A 24 40.23 1.29 -18.81
N PRO A 25 40.13 1.31 -17.46
CA PRO A 25 41.26 1.01 -16.61
C PRO A 25 41.49 -0.51 -16.58
N GLN A 26 42.70 -0.94 -16.97
CA GLN A 26 43.19 -2.32 -16.83
C GLN A 26 43.18 -2.78 -15.36
N PRO A 27 42.87 -4.06 -15.07
CA PRO A 27 42.88 -4.57 -13.71
C PRO A 27 44.33 -4.80 -13.25
N SER A 28 44.71 -4.18 -12.13
CA SER A 28 45.94 -4.50 -11.41
C SER A 28 45.72 -5.77 -10.58
N ASN A 29 46.43 -6.83 -10.95
CA ASN A 29 46.53 -8.04 -10.13
C ASN A 29 47.23 -7.70 -8.81
N SER A 30 46.48 -7.75 -7.70
CA SER A 30 47.06 -7.91 -6.37
C SER A 30 46.30 -8.99 -5.62
N SER A 31 46.93 -10.17 -5.57
CA SER A 31 46.51 -11.31 -4.78
C SER A 31 46.71 -10.96 -3.30
N LEU A 32 45.63 -10.81 -2.53
CA LEU A 32 45.71 -10.73 -1.08
C LEU A 32 45.01 -11.94 -0.46
N THR A 33 45.84 -12.80 0.11
CA THR A 33 45.55 -14.00 0.87
C THR A 33 44.68 -13.68 2.09
N ILE A 34 43.55 -14.38 2.23
CA ILE A 34 42.68 -14.30 3.41
C ILE A 34 43.23 -15.26 4.48
N ASN A 35 43.59 -14.71 5.65
CA ASN A 35 43.79 -15.50 6.87
C ASN A 35 42.53 -15.43 7.76
N PRO A 36 42.18 -16.50 8.49
CA PRO A 36 40.95 -16.56 9.28
C PRO A 36 41.08 -15.76 10.58
N LEU A 37 39.99 -15.08 10.94
CA LEU A 37 39.87 -14.19 12.08
C LEU A 37 39.83 -14.99 13.40
N THR A 38 40.80 -14.76 14.30
CA THR A 38 40.73 -15.20 15.70
C THR A 38 40.13 -14.10 16.59
N THR A 39 39.30 -14.57 17.51
CA THR A 39 38.47 -13.83 18.47
C THR A 39 39.25 -13.04 19.52
N GLU A 40 38.53 -12.06 20.09
CA GLU A 40 38.73 -11.31 21.34
C GLU A 40 39.46 -9.97 21.25
N THR A 41 38.74 -8.88 21.59
CA THR A 41 38.90 -8.17 22.87
C THR A 41 37.77 -7.15 23.09
N ILE A 42 37.36 -7.04 24.35
CA ILE A 42 36.39 -6.16 24.99
C ILE A 42 36.55 -4.67 24.61
N ALA A 43 35.45 -3.98 24.34
CA ALA A 43 35.41 -2.51 24.33
C ALA A 43 34.07 -1.96 24.86
N THR A 44 34.18 -1.40 26.07
CA THR A 44 33.53 -0.22 26.64
C THR A 44 32.40 0.44 25.84
N SER A 45 31.25 0.54 26.49
CA SER A 45 30.04 1.24 26.06
C SER A 45 30.25 2.76 25.98
N THR A 46 30.49 3.26 24.78
CA THR A 46 30.21 4.66 24.40
C THR A 46 29.21 4.62 23.27
N SER A 47 27.96 4.97 23.57
CA SER A 47 26.86 5.06 22.60
C SER A 47 27.00 6.31 21.74
N THR A 48 27.97 6.32 20.85
CA THR A 48 27.89 7.16 19.64
C THR A 48 27.04 6.40 18.64
N SER A 49 25.82 6.91 18.41
CA SER A 49 24.94 6.46 17.33
C SER A 49 25.70 6.53 16.01
N SER A 50 26.30 5.42 15.57
CA SER A 50 26.93 5.36 14.26
C SER A 50 25.82 5.47 13.22
N ILE A 51 25.89 6.52 12.40
CA ILE A 51 25.01 6.65 11.25
C ILE A 51 25.21 5.39 10.40
N ALA A 52 24.12 4.68 10.10
CA ALA A 52 24.18 3.53 9.22
C ALA A 52 24.76 3.97 7.86
N SER A 53 25.83 3.30 7.42
CA SER A 53 26.42 3.58 6.11
C SER A 53 25.44 3.21 4.99
N LEU A 54 25.52 3.92 3.86
CA LEU A 54 24.79 3.56 2.63
C LEU A 54 25.37 2.33 1.92
N GLN A 55 26.51 1.82 2.39
CA GLN A 55 27.20 0.69 1.78
C GLN A 55 26.31 -0.56 1.56
N PRO A 56 25.43 -0.97 2.49
CA PRO A 56 24.55 -2.11 2.27
C PRO A 56 23.56 -1.90 1.12
N LEU A 57 23.04 -0.67 0.93
CA LEU A 57 22.16 -0.34 -0.19
C LEU A 57 22.94 -0.36 -1.52
N PHE A 58 24.15 0.17 -1.53
CA PHE A 58 25.03 0.13 -2.70
C PHE A 58 25.36 -1.30 -3.11
N GLU A 59 25.74 -2.15 -2.15
CA GLU A 59 26.03 -3.57 -2.41
C GLU A 59 24.78 -4.33 -2.85
N GLY A 60 23.64 -4.09 -2.20
CA GLY A 60 22.35 -4.66 -2.60
C GLY A 60 21.96 -4.29 -4.03
N ASN A 61 22.20 -3.05 -4.46
CA ASN A 61 21.96 -2.63 -5.84
C ASN A 61 22.91 -3.33 -6.83
N LYS A 62 24.20 -3.48 -6.50
CA LYS A 62 25.13 -4.26 -7.34
C LYS A 62 24.66 -5.71 -7.53
N GLN A 63 24.19 -6.34 -6.46
CA GLN A 63 23.61 -7.68 -6.53
C GLN A 63 22.30 -7.71 -7.32
N PHE A 64 21.48 -6.67 -7.24
CA PHE A 64 20.26 -6.56 -8.03
C PHE A 64 20.58 -6.45 -9.53
N MET A 65 21.56 -5.64 -9.91
CA MET A 65 21.99 -5.48 -11.30
C MET A 65 22.52 -6.77 -11.93
N SER A 66 23.07 -7.69 -11.13
CA SER A 66 23.56 -8.99 -11.61
C SER A 66 22.49 -10.08 -11.65
N LYS A 67 21.22 -9.79 -11.32
CA LYS A 67 20.15 -10.80 -11.27
C LYS A 67 19.32 -10.79 -12.55
N THR A 68 18.84 -11.97 -12.93
CA THR A 68 17.82 -12.19 -13.99
C THR A 68 16.55 -11.35 -13.77
N ARG A 69 16.26 -10.93 -12.53
CA ARG A 69 15.13 -10.04 -12.29
C ARG A 69 15.28 -8.69 -13.01
N LEU A 70 16.48 -8.08 -13.07
CA LEU A 70 16.65 -6.82 -13.80
C LEU A 70 16.37 -6.98 -15.30
N GLU A 71 16.77 -8.11 -15.88
CA GLU A 71 16.44 -8.44 -17.28
C GLU A 71 14.92 -8.55 -17.46
N ALA A 72 14.25 -9.27 -16.55
CA ALA A 72 12.79 -9.35 -16.55
C ALA A 72 12.11 -7.98 -16.36
N GLU A 73 12.65 -7.05 -15.57
CA GLU A 73 12.06 -5.71 -15.42
C GLU A 73 12.23 -4.86 -16.68
N ARG A 74 13.35 -5.01 -17.40
CA ARG A 74 13.63 -4.27 -18.64
C ARG A 74 12.75 -4.72 -19.80
N ASP A 75 12.44 -6.01 -19.85
CA ASP A 75 11.63 -6.60 -20.90
C ASP A 75 10.13 -6.59 -20.56
N ALA A 76 9.77 -6.32 -19.31
CA ALA A 76 8.38 -6.22 -18.88
C ALA A 76 7.70 -5.00 -19.53
N GLN A 77 6.66 -5.26 -20.31
CA GLN A 77 5.69 -4.23 -20.67
C GLN A 77 4.82 -3.92 -19.44
N GLN A 78 4.40 -2.67 -19.31
CA GLN A 78 3.49 -2.28 -18.24
C GLN A 78 2.12 -2.94 -18.46
N ASP A 79 1.84 -3.96 -17.66
CA ASP A 79 0.60 -4.75 -17.65
C ASP A 79 0.16 -4.94 -16.20
N SER A 80 -0.13 -3.82 -15.55
CA SER A 80 -0.49 -3.80 -14.14
C SER A 80 -1.98 -4.08 -13.98
N SER A 81 -2.37 -5.29 -13.59
CA SER A 81 -3.78 -5.60 -13.33
C SER A 81 -4.23 -5.19 -11.91
N TYR A 82 -3.29 -4.86 -11.02
CA TYR A 82 -3.58 -4.62 -9.60
C TYR A 82 -2.91 -3.35 -9.06
N MET A 83 -3.65 -2.60 -8.26
CA MET A 83 -3.15 -1.56 -7.37
C MET A 83 -3.26 -2.03 -5.92
N PHE A 84 -2.21 -1.84 -5.14
CA PHE A 84 -2.23 -2.05 -3.69
C PHE A 84 -2.19 -0.70 -2.95
N MET A 85 -3.19 -0.47 -2.11
CA MET A 85 -3.19 0.57 -1.09
C MET A 85 -2.77 -0.07 0.24
N GLY A 86 -1.49 0.08 0.58
CA GLY A 86 -0.85 -0.60 1.71
C GLY A 86 -0.42 0.34 2.84
N CYS A 87 0.09 -0.26 3.92
CA CYS A 87 0.69 0.51 5.02
C CYS A 87 2.19 0.72 4.76
N LEU A 88 2.75 1.86 5.20
CA LEU A 88 4.20 2.16 5.19
C LEU A 88 5.06 1.24 6.08
N ASP A 89 4.52 0.11 6.53
CA ASP A 89 5.29 -0.88 7.29
C ASP A 89 6.38 -1.48 6.40
N ASN A 90 7.62 -1.49 6.86
CA ASN A 90 8.76 -1.94 6.07
C ASN A 90 8.77 -3.46 5.77
N ARG A 91 7.87 -4.23 6.39
CA ARG A 91 7.64 -5.65 6.10
C ARG A 91 6.57 -5.85 5.02
N LEU A 92 5.79 -4.82 4.71
CA LEU A 92 4.75 -4.86 3.69
C LEU A 92 5.31 -4.45 2.32
N SER A 93 5.68 -5.46 1.54
CA SER A 93 5.96 -5.32 0.11
C SER A 93 5.00 -6.23 -0.65
N PRO A 94 3.99 -5.70 -1.36
CA PRO A 94 3.10 -6.51 -2.19
C PRO A 94 3.85 -7.35 -3.22
N HIS A 95 4.91 -6.82 -3.82
CA HIS A 95 5.78 -7.59 -4.72
C HIS A 95 6.37 -8.83 -4.06
N THR A 96 6.78 -8.73 -2.79
CA THR A 96 7.35 -9.84 -2.04
C THR A 96 6.27 -10.81 -1.58
N ILE A 97 5.18 -10.30 -0.98
CA ILE A 97 4.09 -11.11 -0.41
C ILE A 97 3.43 -11.98 -1.49
N PHE A 98 3.18 -11.41 -2.67
CA PHE A 98 2.52 -12.12 -3.76
C PHE A 98 3.49 -12.70 -4.79
N SER A 99 4.80 -12.61 -4.56
CA SER A 99 5.83 -13.01 -5.54
C SER A 99 5.58 -12.41 -6.92
N ALA A 100 5.14 -11.15 -6.97
CA ALA A 100 4.64 -10.54 -8.17
C ALA A 100 5.78 -10.15 -9.14
N PRO A 101 5.65 -10.46 -10.44
CA PRO A 101 6.62 -10.02 -11.43
C PRO A 101 6.74 -8.49 -11.49
N PRO A 102 7.84 -7.96 -12.06
CA PRO A 102 7.97 -6.53 -12.33
C PRO A 102 6.80 -6.03 -13.19
N ALA A 103 6.44 -4.75 -13.04
CA ALA A 103 5.40 -4.07 -13.83
C ALA A 103 3.96 -4.64 -13.74
N THR A 104 3.70 -5.61 -12.85
CA THR A 104 2.37 -6.22 -12.65
C THR A 104 1.52 -5.54 -11.58
N LEU A 105 2.14 -4.73 -10.70
CA LEU A 105 1.48 -4.09 -9.57
C LEU A 105 1.83 -2.60 -9.52
N VAL A 106 0.83 -1.78 -9.20
CA VAL A 106 1.01 -0.39 -8.72
C VAL A 106 0.87 -0.39 -7.20
N THR A 107 1.67 0.42 -6.49
CA THR A 107 1.58 0.52 -5.02
C THR A 107 1.46 1.97 -4.58
N HIS A 108 0.58 2.21 -3.62
CA HIS A 108 0.45 3.46 -2.87
C HIS A 108 0.40 3.11 -1.40
N ASN A 109 1.34 3.65 -0.61
CA ASN A 109 1.44 3.31 0.81
C ASN A 109 1.38 4.57 1.68
N ASN A 110 0.58 4.52 2.74
CA ASN A 110 0.54 5.55 3.78
C ASN A 110 0.48 4.91 5.18
N LEU A 111 0.43 5.71 6.25
CA LEU A 111 0.35 5.16 7.61
C LEU A 111 -1.05 4.56 7.86
N GLY A 112 -1.09 3.25 8.03
CA GLY A 112 -2.32 2.50 8.31
C GLY A 112 -3.23 2.28 7.11
N ASN A 113 -2.70 2.31 5.87
CA ASN A 113 -3.43 1.97 4.64
C ASN A 113 -4.80 2.67 4.53
N GLN A 114 -4.84 3.94 4.91
CA GLN A 114 -6.06 4.74 5.00
C GLN A 114 -6.41 5.36 3.64
N TYR A 115 -7.69 5.65 3.44
CA TYR A 115 -8.19 6.48 2.35
C TYR A 115 -9.07 7.56 2.96
N ASP A 116 -8.95 8.77 2.43
CA ASP A 116 -9.67 9.97 2.82
C ASP A 116 -9.94 10.77 1.54
N ASP A 117 -11.14 11.32 1.40
CA ASP A 117 -11.63 12.01 0.20
C ASP A 117 -10.96 13.38 -0.02
N ASP A 118 -10.31 13.93 1.01
CA ASP A 118 -9.51 15.15 0.90
C ASP A 118 -8.01 14.84 0.61
N ASP A 119 -7.59 13.57 0.51
CA ASP A 119 -6.20 13.18 0.24
C ASP A 119 -5.88 13.10 -1.26
N THR A 120 -5.49 14.25 -1.82
CA THR A 120 -5.04 14.35 -3.22
C THR A 120 -3.91 13.39 -3.60
N ASN A 121 -3.11 12.89 -2.65
CA ASN A 121 -2.07 11.90 -2.92
C ASN A 121 -2.70 10.56 -3.31
N ALA A 122 -3.63 10.06 -2.49
CA ALA A 122 -4.35 8.83 -2.77
C ALA A 122 -5.17 8.94 -4.07
N ASP A 123 -5.89 10.05 -4.27
CA ASP A 123 -6.69 10.28 -5.48
C ASP A 123 -5.83 10.27 -6.75
N SER A 124 -4.67 10.94 -6.71
CA SER A 124 -3.76 10.97 -7.87
C SER A 124 -3.21 9.58 -8.19
N ALA A 125 -2.91 8.77 -7.18
CA ALA A 125 -2.42 7.41 -7.34
C ALA A 125 -3.52 6.47 -7.90
N ILE A 126 -4.74 6.59 -7.39
CA ILE A 126 -5.90 5.83 -7.88
C ILE A 126 -6.21 6.21 -9.33
N THR A 127 -6.25 7.50 -9.65
CA THR A 127 -6.49 8.00 -11.01
C THR A 127 -5.43 7.49 -11.98
N TYR A 128 -4.14 7.58 -11.61
CA TYR A 128 -3.05 7.03 -12.41
C TYR A 128 -3.21 5.53 -12.64
N ALA A 129 -3.52 4.78 -11.58
CA ALA A 129 -3.67 3.33 -11.66
C ALA A 129 -4.78 2.94 -12.63
N ILE A 130 -5.92 3.63 -12.60
CA ILE A 130 -7.06 3.34 -13.47
C ILE A 130 -6.82 3.83 -14.90
N GLU A 131 -6.44 5.10 -15.09
CA GLU A 131 -6.38 5.72 -16.43
C GLU A 131 -5.12 5.40 -17.22
N MET A 132 -3.98 5.26 -16.53
CA MET A 132 -2.67 5.13 -17.19
C MET A 132 -2.11 3.72 -17.06
N ALA A 133 -2.27 3.08 -15.89
CA ALA A 133 -1.79 1.72 -15.67
C ALA A 133 -2.84 0.65 -16.02
N ASN A 134 -4.12 1.03 -16.25
CA ASN A 134 -5.23 0.15 -16.59
C ASN A 134 -5.45 -1.00 -15.59
N VAL A 135 -5.38 -0.71 -14.28
CA VAL A 135 -5.64 -1.74 -13.26
C VAL A 135 -7.10 -2.19 -13.28
N ASP A 136 -7.33 -3.48 -13.08
CA ASP A 136 -8.65 -4.09 -12.92
C ASP A 136 -9.04 -4.19 -11.43
N HIS A 137 -8.06 -4.18 -10.54
CA HIS A 137 -8.26 -4.46 -9.12
C HIS A 137 -7.53 -3.43 -8.24
N ILE A 138 -8.25 -2.81 -7.30
CA ILE A 138 -7.66 -2.02 -6.22
C ILE A 138 -7.81 -2.82 -4.93
N VAL A 139 -6.72 -3.05 -4.22
CA VAL A 139 -6.69 -3.81 -2.97
C VAL A 139 -6.26 -2.90 -1.83
N VAL A 140 -7.17 -2.63 -0.89
CA VAL A 140 -6.82 -2.07 0.41
C VAL A 140 -6.27 -3.22 1.26
N LEU A 141 -4.96 -3.21 1.50
CA LEU A 141 -4.25 -4.27 2.21
C LEU A 141 -3.84 -3.78 3.59
N GLY A 142 -4.62 -4.16 4.61
CA GLY A 142 -4.22 -4.02 6.00
C GLY A 142 -3.25 -5.11 6.42
N HIS A 143 -2.66 -4.95 7.62
CA HIS A 143 -1.84 -6.00 8.19
C HIS A 143 -1.90 -6.04 9.71
N TYR A 144 -1.77 -7.24 10.27
CA TYR A 144 -1.58 -7.39 11.70
C TYR A 144 -0.19 -6.87 12.13
N GLY A 145 -0.08 -6.42 13.38
CA GLY A 145 1.10 -5.71 13.88
C GLY A 145 1.28 -4.27 13.36
N CYS A 146 0.25 -3.65 12.80
CA CYS A 146 0.31 -2.28 12.27
C CYS A 146 0.64 -1.22 13.34
N LYS A 147 1.80 -0.57 13.20
CA LYS A 147 2.25 0.47 14.14
C LYS A 147 1.31 1.68 14.17
N SER A 148 0.70 2.05 13.05
CA SER A 148 -0.29 3.15 13.00
C SER A 148 -1.52 2.84 13.85
N VAL A 149 -2.00 1.60 13.83
CA VAL A 149 -3.09 1.12 14.70
C VAL A 149 -2.66 1.11 16.16
N GLU A 150 -1.42 0.69 16.44
CA GLU A 150 -0.84 0.74 17.79
C GLU A 150 -0.78 2.18 18.33
N THR A 151 -0.31 3.14 17.53
CA THR A 151 -0.26 4.56 17.89
C THR A 151 -1.66 5.15 18.07
N ALA A 152 -2.64 4.70 17.29
CA ALA A 152 -4.03 5.11 17.45
C ALA A 152 -4.61 4.67 18.81
N ILE A 153 -4.32 3.43 19.25
CA ILE A 153 -4.76 2.87 20.54
C ILE A 153 -4.03 3.50 21.72
N THR A 154 -2.70 3.54 21.67
CA THR A 154 -1.84 3.90 22.83
C THR A 154 -1.75 5.39 23.06
N GLN A 155 -1.90 6.20 22.00
CA GLN A 155 -1.61 7.63 22.01
C GLN A 155 -0.18 7.93 22.49
N SER A 156 0.78 7.03 22.21
CA SER A 156 2.17 7.12 22.64
C SER A 156 2.75 8.53 22.50
N ASP A 157 3.39 9.00 23.57
CA ASP A 157 4.07 10.30 23.62
C ASP A 157 5.25 10.37 22.64
N ASP A 158 5.80 9.21 22.25
CA ASP A 158 6.91 9.10 21.30
C ASP A 158 6.50 9.43 19.86
N ALA A 159 5.20 9.38 19.55
CA ALA A 159 4.70 9.75 18.23
C ALA A 159 4.58 11.28 18.10
N SER A 160 5.10 11.82 17.00
CA SER A 160 4.96 13.24 16.68
C SER A 160 3.50 13.63 16.42
N ASP A 161 3.21 14.91 16.53
CA ASP A 161 1.86 15.44 16.32
C ASP A 161 1.33 15.16 14.91
N GLN A 162 2.20 15.15 13.90
CA GLN A 162 1.84 14.81 12.52
C GLN A 162 1.37 13.36 12.39
N VAL A 163 2.08 12.42 13.02
CA VAL A 163 1.68 11.01 13.05
C VAL A 163 0.37 10.85 13.82
N LYS A 164 0.25 11.51 14.98
CA LYS A 164 -0.97 11.51 15.81
C LYS A 164 -2.17 12.09 15.06
N ALA A 165 -1.96 13.12 14.25
CA ALA A 165 -3.00 13.72 13.40
C ALA A 165 -3.42 12.76 12.29
N TRP A 166 -2.46 12.12 11.60
CA TRP A 166 -2.75 11.17 10.52
C TRP A 166 -3.53 9.93 11.00
N VAL A 167 -3.22 9.39 12.18
CA VAL A 167 -3.92 8.20 12.71
C VAL A 167 -5.21 8.54 13.47
N LYS A 168 -5.66 9.81 13.41
CA LYS A 168 -6.89 10.26 14.07
C LYS A 168 -8.13 9.49 13.61
N PRO A 169 -8.34 9.17 12.31
CA PRO A 169 -9.49 8.37 11.89
C PRO A 169 -9.50 6.98 12.53
N ILE A 170 -8.36 6.28 12.56
CA ILE A 170 -8.21 4.98 13.26
C ILE A 170 -8.52 5.12 14.76
N ARG A 171 -8.05 6.19 15.39
CA ARG A 171 -8.33 6.46 16.82
C ARG A 171 -9.81 6.70 17.06
N GLN A 172 -10.49 7.42 16.17
CA GLN A 172 -11.92 7.65 16.27
C GLN A 172 -12.69 6.34 16.09
N LEU A 173 -12.29 5.52 15.12
CA LEU A 173 -12.81 4.18 14.92
C LEU A 173 -12.67 3.30 16.18
N TYR A 174 -11.52 3.34 16.85
CA TYR A 174 -11.31 2.63 18.12
C TYR A 174 -12.26 3.11 19.25
N LYS A 175 -12.46 4.42 19.36
CA LYS A 175 -13.35 5.02 20.37
C LYS A 175 -14.82 4.69 20.12
N ASP A 176 -15.25 4.71 18.87
CA ASP A 176 -16.66 4.61 18.50
C ASP A 176 -17.11 3.17 18.20
N SER A 177 -16.15 2.26 18.00
CA SER A 177 -16.46 0.88 17.63
C SER A 177 -17.30 0.18 18.70
N LYS A 178 -18.30 -0.55 18.20
CA LYS A 178 -19.19 -1.45 18.96
C LYS A 178 -18.79 -2.92 18.82
N ARG A 179 -17.75 -3.23 18.04
CA ARG A 179 -17.25 -4.58 17.86
C ARG A 179 -16.68 -5.09 19.19
N GLN A 180 -17.17 -6.22 19.66
CA GLN A 180 -16.97 -6.67 21.04
C GLN A 180 -15.49 -6.89 21.38
N GLU A 181 -14.69 -7.36 20.43
CA GLU A 181 -13.24 -7.52 20.58
C GLU A 181 -12.55 -6.17 20.84
N ILE A 182 -12.93 -5.12 20.11
CA ILE A 182 -12.40 -3.76 20.29
C ILE A 182 -12.88 -3.16 21.61
N VAL A 183 -14.17 -3.34 21.95
CA VAL A 183 -14.73 -2.88 23.23
C VAL A 183 -13.99 -3.52 24.40
N LYS A 184 -13.76 -4.84 24.38
CA LYS A 184 -13.01 -5.55 25.43
C LYS A 184 -11.59 -5.02 25.56
N LEU A 185 -10.88 -4.83 24.44
CA LEU A 185 -9.55 -4.23 24.44
C LEU A 185 -9.59 -2.83 25.06
N ARG A 186 -10.53 -1.99 24.64
CA ARG A 186 -10.69 -0.61 25.16
C ARG A 186 -10.96 -0.57 26.65
N ASP A 187 -11.91 -1.36 27.13
CA ASP A 187 -12.33 -1.38 28.53
C ASP A 187 -11.21 -1.95 29.43
N SER A 188 -10.49 -2.97 28.97
CA SER A 188 -9.33 -3.53 29.69
C SER A 188 -8.17 -2.53 29.87
N ARG A 189 -8.16 -1.45 29.09
CA ARG A 189 -7.10 -0.43 29.08
C ARG A 189 -7.45 0.84 29.83
N MET A 190 -8.70 0.98 30.27
CA MET A 190 -9.14 2.14 31.05
C MET A 190 -8.43 2.20 32.41
N PRO A 191 -8.39 3.38 33.07
CA PRO A 191 -7.94 3.50 34.44
C PRO A 191 -8.61 2.50 35.38
N GLN A 192 -7.80 1.76 36.12
CA GLN A 192 -8.25 0.74 37.07
C GLN A 192 -7.42 0.80 38.36
N ARG A 193 -7.86 0.10 39.42
CA ARG A 193 -7.12 0.03 40.68
C ARG A 193 -5.73 -0.56 40.44
N GLY A 194 -4.67 0.21 40.73
CA GLY A 194 -3.28 -0.16 40.44
C GLY A 194 -2.72 0.42 39.13
N HIS A 195 -3.58 0.95 38.25
CA HIS A 195 -3.23 1.61 36.99
C HIS A 195 -4.05 2.90 36.80
N PRO A 196 -3.73 3.98 37.54
CA PRO A 196 -4.54 5.20 37.55
C PRO A 196 -4.57 5.93 36.19
N ASN A 197 -3.56 5.69 35.34
CA ASN A 197 -3.48 6.26 33.99
C ASN A 197 -3.94 5.28 32.89
N GLY A 198 -4.50 4.12 33.28
CA GLY A 198 -4.79 3.03 32.35
C GLY A 198 -3.53 2.31 31.86
N ILE A 199 -3.70 1.42 30.87
CA ILE A 199 -2.59 0.68 30.25
C ILE A 199 -2.17 1.41 28.97
N THR A 200 -0.97 2.00 29.00
CA THR A 200 -0.38 2.75 27.88
C THR A 200 0.47 1.87 26.95
N ALA A 201 0.94 0.72 27.42
CA ALA A 201 1.74 -0.21 26.64
C ALA A 201 0.93 -0.79 25.46
N ALA A 202 1.56 -0.94 24.30
CA ALA A 202 0.96 -1.54 23.12
C ALA A 202 0.36 -2.94 23.39
N PRO A 203 -0.82 -3.27 22.87
CA PRO A 203 -1.29 -4.65 22.88
C PRO A 203 -0.45 -5.49 21.90
N PRO A 204 -0.31 -6.81 22.14
CA PRO A 204 0.34 -7.68 21.17
C PRO A 204 -0.46 -7.72 19.85
N ALA A 205 0.23 -7.94 18.72
CA ALA A 205 -0.40 -8.05 17.40
C ALA A 205 -1.43 -9.19 17.31
N SER A 206 -1.32 -10.20 18.18
CA SER A 206 -2.25 -11.32 18.30
C SER A 206 -3.49 -11.00 19.13
N ASP A 207 -3.56 -9.82 19.78
CA ASP A 207 -4.73 -9.42 20.57
C ASP A 207 -5.99 -9.34 19.69
N PRO A 208 -7.10 -10.01 20.07
CA PRO A 208 -8.32 -10.02 19.25
C PRO A 208 -8.88 -8.62 18.96
N GLY A 209 -8.81 -7.69 19.90
CA GLY A 209 -9.27 -6.32 19.72
C GLY A 209 -8.35 -5.51 18.82
N PHE A 210 -7.05 -5.74 18.88
CA PHE A 210 -6.09 -5.12 17.97
C PHE A 210 -6.33 -5.58 16.53
N ARG A 211 -6.40 -6.91 16.32
CA ARG A 211 -6.70 -7.51 15.02
C ARG A 211 -8.03 -7.01 14.47
N ALA A 212 -9.06 -6.95 15.33
CA ALA A 212 -10.35 -6.42 14.96
C ALA A 212 -10.29 -4.95 14.51
N LEU A 213 -9.47 -4.11 15.14
CA LEU A 213 -9.33 -2.71 14.74
C LEU A 213 -8.61 -2.54 13.39
N VAL A 214 -7.58 -3.36 13.12
CA VAL A 214 -6.95 -3.45 11.78
C VAL A 214 -8.00 -3.77 10.72
N GLU A 215 -8.82 -4.79 10.96
CA GLU A 215 -9.86 -5.23 10.04
C GLU A 215 -10.91 -4.12 9.81
N GLU A 216 -11.41 -3.48 10.88
CA GLU A 216 -12.37 -2.39 10.75
C GLU A 216 -11.79 -1.17 10.02
N ASN A 217 -10.48 -0.90 10.16
CA ASN A 217 -9.81 0.16 9.44
C ASN A 217 -9.79 -0.11 7.92
N VAL A 218 -9.46 -1.33 7.49
CA VAL A 218 -9.55 -1.71 6.06
C VAL A 218 -10.98 -1.53 5.55
N LYS A 219 -11.99 -2.01 6.29
CA LYS A 219 -13.40 -1.86 5.90
C LYS A 219 -13.81 -0.40 5.80
N MET A 220 -13.32 0.46 6.69
CA MET A 220 -13.58 1.90 6.66
C MET A 220 -13.01 2.53 5.38
N SER A 221 -11.77 2.21 5.00
CA SER A 221 -11.16 2.74 3.77
C SER A 221 -11.83 2.21 2.50
N VAL A 222 -12.18 0.92 2.45
CA VAL A 222 -12.95 0.37 1.32
C VAL A 222 -14.33 1.03 1.23
N LYS A 223 -14.98 1.29 2.36
CA LYS A 223 -16.26 2.02 2.39
C LYS A 223 -16.09 3.46 1.90
N ALA A 224 -15.04 4.16 2.33
CA ALA A 224 -14.77 5.52 1.89
C ALA A 224 -14.56 5.58 0.37
N LEU A 225 -13.73 4.70 -0.21
CA LEU A 225 -13.56 4.58 -1.66
C LEU A 225 -14.87 4.32 -2.41
N LYS A 226 -15.78 3.55 -1.81
CA LYS A 226 -17.08 3.27 -2.42
C LYS A 226 -18.00 4.50 -2.46
N ASP A 227 -17.94 5.31 -1.42
CA ASP A 227 -18.80 6.49 -1.26
C ASP A 227 -18.20 7.71 -1.97
N ASP A 228 -16.94 7.63 -2.43
CA ASP A 228 -16.22 8.69 -3.11
C ASP A 228 -16.50 8.77 -4.62
N SER A 229 -16.54 10.00 -5.13
CA SER A 229 -16.72 10.30 -6.56
C SER A 229 -15.55 9.91 -7.47
N ILE A 230 -14.38 9.58 -6.91
CA ILE A 230 -13.18 9.18 -7.64
C ILE A 230 -13.39 7.86 -8.41
N LEU A 231 -14.39 7.06 -8.06
CA LEU A 231 -14.80 5.88 -8.83
C LEU A 231 -16.07 6.10 -9.64
N ASP A 232 -16.81 7.19 -9.39
CA ASP A 232 -18.03 7.50 -10.14
C ASP A 232 -17.73 7.67 -11.61
N TRP A 233 -16.64 8.36 -11.98
CA TRP A 233 -16.30 8.53 -13.39
C TRP A 233 -15.98 7.18 -14.06
N ALA A 234 -15.28 6.29 -13.35
CA ALA A 234 -14.94 4.94 -13.82
C ALA A 234 -16.20 4.06 -13.98
N TYR A 235 -17.24 4.30 -13.17
CA TYR A 235 -18.50 3.55 -13.19
C TYR A 235 -19.65 4.23 -13.96
N SER A 236 -19.51 5.51 -14.30
CA SER A 236 -20.56 6.31 -14.92
C SER A 236 -20.75 5.92 -16.39
N ARG A 237 -21.91 5.34 -16.74
CA ARG A 237 -22.22 4.89 -18.12
C ARG A 237 -22.43 6.03 -19.15
N LYS A 238 -21.72 7.15 -19.11
CA LYS A 238 -21.86 8.17 -20.15
C LYS A 238 -21.16 7.70 -21.43
N LYS A 239 -22.02 7.33 -22.39
CA LYS A 239 -21.74 7.02 -23.80
C LYS A 239 -20.46 7.67 -24.32
N LYS A 240 -19.57 6.82 -24.87
CA LYS A 240 -18.65 7.10 -25.99
C LYS A 240 -18.41 8.61 -26.23
N HIS A 241 -17.53 9.21 -25.45
CA HIS A 241 -16.60 10.15 -26.05
C HIS A 241 -15.35 9.31 -26.32
N ASP A 242 -14.95 9.19 -27.60
CA ASP A 242 -13.71 8.53 -28.05
C ASP A 242 -13.59 7.00 -28.06
N ASN A 243 -14.69 6.22 -28.13
CA ASN A 243 -14.61 4.76 -28.36
C ASN A 243 -13.79 3.96 -27.29
N LYS A 244 -13.35 4.60 -26.19
CA LYS A 244 -12.67 3.93 -25.08
C LYS A 244 -13.67 3.11 -24.26
N ILE A 245 -13.35 1.84 -24.03
CA ILE A 245 -14.10 0.94 -23.15
C ILE A 245 -13.85 1.43 -21.72
N GLN A 246 -14.91 1.58 -20.92
CA GLN A 246 -14.74 1.91 -19.50
C GLN A 246 -14.16 0.71 -18.75
N PRO A 247 -13.14 0.94 -17.89
CA PRO A 247 -12.48 -0.14 -17.17
C PRO A 247 -13.40 -0.72 -16.09
N ASP A 248 -13.38 -2.04 -15.94
CA ASP A 248 -14.08 -2.73 -14.86
C ASP A 248 -13.17 -2.81 -13.65
N VAL A 249 -13.17 -1.77 -12.82
CA VAL A 249 -12.33 -1.72 -11.62
C VAL A 249 -13.08 -2.29 -10.42
N PHE A 250 -12.53 -3.31 -9.78
CA PHE A 250 -13.03 -3.90 -8.54
C PHE A 250 -12.18 -3.49 -7.35
N VAL A 251 -12.81 -3.15 -6.23
CA VAL A 251 -12.13 -2.79 -5.00
C VAL A 251 -12.28 -3.91 -3.99
N HIS A 252 -11.19 -4.27 -3.31
CA HIS A 252 -11.09 -5.36 -2.36
C HIS A 252 -10.52 -4.89 -1.02
N GLY A 253 -10.91 -5.54 0.08
CA GLY A 253 -10.36 -5.29 1.41
C GLY A 253 -9.79 -6.56 1.99
N PHE A 254 -8.46 -6.63 2.09
CA PHE A 254 -7.72 -7.81 2.58
C PHE A 254 -6.87 -7.46 3.79
N VAL A 255 -6.51 -8.49 4.57
CA VAL A 255 -5.56 -8.35 5.68
C VAL A 255 -4.47 -9.41 5.56
N TYR A 256 -3.22 -8.96 5.66
CA TYR A 256 -2.02 -9.79 5.73
C TYR A 256 -1.65 -10.10 7.19
N ASP A 257 -1.39 -11.37 7.49
CA ASP A 257 -0.83 -11.81 8.77
C ASP A 257 0.67 -11.98 8.65
N ASP A 258 1.42 -11.06 9.24
CA ASP A 258 2.87 -11.01 9.18
C ASP A 258 3.55 -12.18 9.92
N MET A 259 2.83 -12.87 10.81
CA MET A 259 3.35 -14.04 11.51
C MET A 259 3.18 -15.33 10.70
N THR A 260 2.07 -15.48 9.98
CA THR A 260 1.78 -16.71 9.22
C THR A 260 2.12 -16.59 7.74
N GLY A 261 2.19 -15.38 7.21
CA GLY A 261 2.30 -15.09 5.78
C GLY A 261 0.97 -15.20 5.03
N GLU A 262 -0.14 -15.47 5.71
CA GLU A 262 -1.45 -15.65 5.08
C GLU A 262 -2.13 -14.30 4.78
N VAL A 263 -2.91 -14.28 3.70
CA VAL A 263 -3.79 -13.15 3.33
C VAL A 263 -5.24 -13.61 3.44
N TYR A 264 -6.06 -12.79 4.09
CA TYR A 264 -7.47 -13.08 4.30
C TYR A 264 -8.39 -12.05 3.65
N ASP A 265 -9.51 -12.54 3.12
CA ASP A 265 -10.60 -11.70 2.63
C ASP A 265 -11.52 -11.24 3.77
N LEU A 266 -11.84 -9.94 3.80
CA LEU A 266 -12.80 -9.34 4.72
C LEU A 266 -14.24 -9.31 4.17
N HIS A 267 -14.47 -9.79 2.94
CA HIS A 267 -15.76 -9.84 2.27
C HIS A 267 -16.45 -8.48 2.13
N VAL A 268 -15.65 -7.45 1.83
CA VAL A 268 -16.13 -6.07 1.61
C VAL A 268 -15.94 -5.59 0.17
N SER A 269 -15.65 -6.51 -0.75
CA SER A 269 -15.37 -6.17 -2.14
C SER A 269 -16.58 -5.57 -2.85
N PHE A 270 -16.35 -4.57 -3.70
CA PHE A 270 -17.35 -3.98 -4.58
C PHE A 270 -16.77 -3.73 -5.99
N GLY A 271 -17.62 -3.39 -6.95
CA GLY A 271 -17.20 -3.11 -8.31
C GLY A 271 -18.30 -2.42 -9.10
N PRO A 272 -18.21 -2.40 -10.44
CA PRO A 272 -19.12 -1.65 -11.27
C PRO A 272 -20.59 -2.11 -11.09
N PRO A 273 -21.56 -1.19 -11.24
CA PRO A 273 -22.96 -1.49 -10.96
C PRO A 273 -23.52 -2.58 -11.88
N GLY A 274 -23.99 -3.69 -11.27
CA GLY A 274 -24.56 -4.83 -12.00
C GLY A 274 -23.54 -5.86 -12.49
N LYS A 275 -22.25 -5.69 -12.18
CA LYS A 275 -21.23 -6.72 -12.43
C LYS A 275 -21.02 -7.59 -11.19
N PRO A 276 -20.96 -8.92 -11.33
CA PRO A 276 -20.64 -9.79 -10.22
C PRO A 276 -19.19 -9.57 -9.79
N ILE A 277 -18.92 -9.67 -8.49
CA ILE A 277 -17.55 -9.66 -7.98
C ILE A 277 -16.83 -10.92 -8.49
N PRO A 278 -15.61 -10.80 -9.06
CA PRO A 278 -14.81 -11.94 -9.48
C PRO A 278 -14.53 -12.91 -8.32
N HIS A 279 -14.20 -14.15 -8.65
CA HIS A 279 -13.85 -15.14 -7.63
C HIS A 279 -12.59 -14.71 -6.86
N ILE A 280 -12.69 -14.68 -5.52
CA ILE A 280 -11.58 -14.33 -4.62
C ILE A 280 -11.02 -15.62 -4.01
N PRO A 281 -9.77 -16.03 -4.33
CA PRO A 281 -9.20 -17.29 -3.87
C PRO A 281 -8.61 -17.23 -2.45
N PHE A 282 -8.82 -16.14 -1.71
CA PHE A 282 -8.34 -15.99 -0.34
C PHE A 282 -9.38 -16.48 0.67
N SER A 283 -8.89 -17.12 1.73
CA SER A 283 -9.75 -17.59 2.83
C SER A 283 -10.44 -16.40 3.51
N ALA A 284 -11.74 -16.53 3.71
CA ALA A 284 -12.52 -15.58 4.49
C ALA A 284 -12.20 -15.68 5.98
N LEU A 285 -11.93 -14.55 6.63
CA LEU A 285 -11.85 -14.52 8.09
C LEU A 285 -13.18 -14.98 8.70
N ALA A 286 -13.14 -15.88 9.68
CA ALA A 286 -14.35 -16.39 10.33
C ALA A 286 -15.20 -15.24 10.94
N ALA A 287 -14.56 -14.17 11.42
CA ALA A 287 -15.23 -12.96 11.90
C ALA A 287 -15.91 -12.15 10.77
N ALA A 288 -15.40 -12.22 9.52
CA ALA A 288 -16.00 -11.60 8.35
C ALA A 288 -17.29 -12.32 7.91
N LYS A 289 -17.46 -13.61 8.24
CA LYS A 289 -18.70 -14.37 7.94
C LYS A 289 -19.96 -13.76 8.58
N ASN A 290 -19.81 -12.96 9.64
CA ASN A 290 -20.92 -12.27 10.32
C ASN A 290 -21.10 -10.80 9.89
N PHE A 291 -20.30 -10.29 8.95
CA PHE A 291 -20.47 -8.95 8.37
C PHE A 291 -21.85 -8.77 7.71
N HIS A 292 -22.48 -9.88 7.30
CA HIS A 292 -23.71 -9.92 6.53
C HIS A 292 -25.04 -9.82 7.33
N ARG A 293 -25.03 -9.57 8.65
CA ARG A 293 -26.26 -9.50 9.48
C ARG A 293 -26.75 -8.10 9.86
N ASP A 294 -26.07 -7.03 9.44
CA ASP A 294 -26.56 -5.66 9.64
C ASP A 294 -27.45 -5.22 8.47
N SER A 295 -28.73 -4.95 8.74
CA SER A 295 -29.70 -4.50 7.75
C SER A 295 -29.40 -3.11 7.16
N ASN A 296 -28.43 -2.38 7.73
CA ASN A 296 -28.04 -1.05 7.29
C ASN A 296 -26.76 -0.97 6.45
N ARG A 297 -26.06 -2.07 6.11
CA ARG A 297 -24.73 -1.99 5.46
C ARG A 297 -24.43 -3.08 4.41
N PRO A 298 -23.54 -2.80 3.43
CA PRO A 298 -23.62 -3.33 2.09
C PRO A 298 -23.05 -4.74 1.99
N GLY A 299 -23.70 -5.58 1.16
CA GLY A 299 -23.13 -6.85 0.72
C GLY A 299 -23.95 -8.08 1.08
N ILE A 300 -25.22 -8.13 0.66
CA ILE A 300 -25.79 -9.37 0.11
C ILE A 300 -26.54 -8.98 -1.17
N ASN A 301 -26.16 -9.62 -2.28
CA ASN A 301 -26.92 -9.65 -3.53
C ASN A 301 -28.38 -10.10 -3.27
N LYS A 302 -29.28 -9.14 -3.07
CA LYS A 302 -30.73 -9.31 -3.25
C LYS A 302 -31.24 -8.42 -4.39
N GLY A 303 -30.49 -8.32 -5.48
CA GLY A 303 -30.99 -7.74 -6.74
C GLY A 303 -31.49 -6.30 -6.66
N LYS A 304 -31.01 -5.48 -5.71
CA LYS A 304 -31.25 -4.04 -5.75
C LYS A 304 -30.11 -3.39 -6.52
N THR A 305 -30.42 -2.96 -7.74
CA THR A 305 -29.64 -1.99 -8.50
C THR A 305 -29.42 -0.76 -7.62
N TRP A 306 -28.17 -0.48 -7.26
CA TRP A 306 -27.81 0.73 -6.56
C TRP A 306 -27.83 1.90 -7.55
N ASN A 307 -28.42 3.01 -7.11
CA ASN A 307 -28.53 4.21 -7.91
C ASN A 307 -27.33 5.11 -7.61
N PHE A 308 -26.51 5.37 -8.63
CA PHE A 308 -25.32 6.24 -8.59
C PHE A 308 -25.67 7.62 -9.19
N SER A 309 -26.91 8.07 -9.00
CA SER A 309 -27.42 9.35 -9.51
C SER A 309 -27.60 10.35 -8.40
#